data_AF-A0A2P5X362-F1
#
_entry.id   AF-A0A2P5X362-F1
#
_cell.length_a   1.000
_cell.length_b   1.000
_cell.length_c   1.000
_cell.angle_alpha   90.00
_cell.angle_beta   90.00
_cell.angle_gamma   90.00
#
_symmetry.space_group_name_H-M   'P 1'
#
loop_
_entity.id
_entity.type
_entity.pdbx_description
1 polymer ?
#
loop_
_entity_poly.entity_id
_entity_poly.type
_entity_poly.pdbx_seq_one_letter_code
_entity_poly.pdbx_strand_id
1 'polypeptide(L)'
;MSDRRTTCQRGEDELREIEVLIISAQDLKNVKHLTKMRAYAVVYVEKDFHMVKTQVDEHGGTNPTWNQVVMVKFHAKLAEKDVLAAVNVDIYAHGHVREKPAGSARVLLCDVLKGGDASDPVDNPIQCLTVQVWRSSGRPQGLLNLWVPPTGRFLMRRESLSFSVKEVADEEMVERKVATFLGGGGAVVERRVD
;
A
#
# COMPACT_ATOMS: atom_id res chain seq x y z
N MET A 1 23.89 -49.40 -21.97
CA MET A 1 23.65 -48.01 -22.37
C MET A 1 22.72 -47.38 -21.35
N SER A 2 23.30 -46.95 -20.22
CA SER A 2 22.62 -46.10 -19.26
C SER A 2 22.82 -44.67 -19.73
N ASP A 3 21.77 -43.87 -19.83
CA ASP A 3 21.98 -42.44 -19.66
C ASP A 3 20.74 -41.70 -19.13
N ARG A 4 21.02 -41.00 -18.02
CA ARG A 4 20.36 -39.82 -17.47
C ARG A 4 18.85 -39.88 -17.22
N ARG A 5 18.50 -40.42 -16.05
CA ARG A 5 17.45 -39.80 -15.22
C ARG A 5 17.94 -38.42 -14.83
N THR A 6 17.39 -37.39 -15.47
CA THR A 6 17.46 -36.02 -14.98
C THR A 6 16.75 -36.01 -13.63
N THR A 7 17.52 -36.08 -12.54
CA THR A 7 17.02 -35.72 -11.22
C THR A 7 16.80 -34.22 -11.24
N CYS A 8 15.59 -33.80 -11.57
CA CYS A 8 15.06 -32.50 -11.19
C CYS A 8 15.09 -32.49 -9.66
N GLN A 9 16.18 -32.01 -9.08
CA GLN A 9 16.24 -31.70 -7.67
C GLN A 9 15.27 -30.54 -7.45
N ARG A 10 14.00 -30.88 -7.20
CA ARG A 10 13.02 -30.04 -6.52
C ARG A 10 13.52 -29.94 -5.08
N GLY A 11 14.60 -29.19 -4.90
CA GLY A 11 15.01 -28.70 -3.58
C GLY A 11 13.82 -27.91 -3.06
N GLU A 12 13.40 -28.24 -1.86
CA GLU A 12 12.27 -27.64 -1.15
C GLU A 12 12.30 -26.12 -1.36
N ASP A 13 11.28 -25.60 -2.03
CA ASP A 13 11.11 -24.18 -2.30
C ASP A 13 10.78 -23.49 -0.97
N GLU A 14 11.79 -23.24 -0.14
CA GLU A 14 11.65 -22.46 1.07
C GLU A 14 11.09 -21.08 0.67
N LEU A 15 9.90 -20.76 1.18
CA LEU A 15 9.22 -19.50 0.89
C LEU A 15 9.46 -18.51 2.02
N ARG A 16 9.77 -17.28 1.64
CA ARG A 16 9.75 -16.12 2.52
C ARG A 16 8.59 -15.21 2.15
N GLU A 17 8.20 -14.41 3.12
CA GLU A 17 7.11 -13.45 2.99
C GLU A 17 7.61 -12.08 3.44
N ILE A 18 7.16 -11.03 2.76
CA ILE A 18 7.44 -9.64 3.11
C ILE A 18 6.14 -8.84 3.12
N GLU A 19 5.88 -8.16 4.22
CA GLU A 19 4.81 -7.18 4.35
C GLU A 19 5.32 -5.80 3.95
N VAL A 20 4.50 -5.06 3.19
CA VAL A 20 4.82 -3.71 2.73
C VAL A 20 3.57 -2.86 2.89
N LEU A 21 3.68 -1.73 3.57
CA LEU A 21 2.61 -0.74 3.61
C LEU A 21 2.74 0.19 2.41
N ILE A 22 1.82 0.11 1.47
CA ILE A 22 1.74 1.02 0.33
C ILE A 22 0.86 2.21 0.73
N ILE A 23 1.48 3.37 0.94
CA ILE A 23 0.80 4.53 1.55
C ILE A 23 0.14 5.36 0.45
N SER A 24 0.95 5.99 -0.38
CA SER A 24 0.49 6.96 -1.38
C SER A 24 1.50 7.14 -2.49
N ALA A 25 1.06 7.73 -3.59
CA ALA A 25 1.97 8.28 -4.58
C ALA A 25 1.65 9.76 -4.83
N GLN A 26 2.64 10.49 -5.32
CA GLN A 26 2.56 11.91 -5.60
C GLN A 26 3.03 12.19 -7.01
N ASP A 27 2.36 13.13 -7.67
CA ASP A 27 2.71 13.70 -8.96
C ASP A 27 2.97 12.66 -10.06
N LEU A 28 2.13 11.61 -10.08
CA LEU A 28 2.16 10.59 -11.12
C LEU A 28 1.81 11.19 -12.48
N LYS A 29 2.36 10.60 -13.55
CA LYS A 29 1.93 10.97 -14.90
C LYS A 29 0.44 10.67 -15.08
N ASN A 30 -0.34 11.68 -15.44
CA ASN A 30 -1.71 11.46 -15.86
C ASN A 30 -1.75 10.70 -17.21
N VAL A 31 -2.23 9.46 -17.19
CA VAL A 31 -2.40 8.59 -18.37
C VAL A 31 -3.85 8.49 -18.85
N LYS A 32 -4.77 9.17 -18.17
CA LYS A 32 -6.20 9.26 -18.50
C LYS A 32 -6.55 10.74 -18.73
N HIS A 33 -6.44 11.19 -19.97
CA HIS A 33 -6.68 12.60 -20.33
C HIS A 33 -8.16 13.00 -20.36
N LEU A 34 -9.07 12.02 -20.54
CA LEU A 34 -10.51 12.26 -20.69
C LEU A 34 -11.32 11.98 -19.41
N THR A 35 -10.78 11.16 -18.51
CA THR A 35 -11.47 10.73 -17.28
C THR A 35 -10.55 10.89 -16.09
N LYS A 36 -11.10 10.97 -14.88
CA LYS A 36 -10.28 10.90 -13.65
C LYS A 36 -9.45 9.62 -13.66
N MET A 37 -8.17 9.76 -13.31
CA MET A 37 -7.25 8.64 -13.18
C MET A 37 -7.47 7.99 -11.82
N ARG A 38 -8.13 6.83 -11.78
CA ARG A 38 -8.25 6.02 -10.57
C ARG A 38 -7.10 5.03 -10.53
N ALA A 39 -6.23 5.11 -9.53
CA ALA A 39 -4.98 4.36 -9.52
C ALA A 39 -5.00 3.20 -8.52
N TYR A 40 -4.32 2.12 -8.86
CA TYR A 40 -4.03 1.01 -7.96
C TYR A 40 -2.60 0.52 -8.18
N ALA A 41 -2.01 -0.09 -7.16
CA ALA A 41 -0.65 -0.62 -7.19
C ALA A 41 -0.66 -2.15 -7.22
N VAL A 42 0.38 -2.71 -7.83
CA VAL A 42 0.64 -4.14 -7.90
C VAL A 42 2.03 -4.38 -7.36
N VAL A 43 2.12 -5.13 -6.26
CA VAL A 43 3.35 -5.37 -5.54
C VAL A 43 3.78 -6.82 -5.71
N TYR A 44 5.04 -7.03 -6.06
CA TYR A 44 5.61 -8.35 -6.25
C TYR A 44 7.12 -8.35 -6.09
N VAL A 45 7.68 -9.50 -5.76
CA VAL A 45 9.12 -9.76 -5.85
C VAL A 45 9.39 -10.56 -7.12
N GLU A 46 8.68 -11.68 -7.27
CA GLU A 46 8.70 -12.54 -8.45
C GLU A 46 7.36 -12.42 -9.19
N LYS A 47 7.37 -11.81 -10.37
CA LYS A 47 6.14 -11.46 -11.11
C LYS A 47 5.29 -12.68 -11.44
N ASP A 48 5.91 -13.79 -11.82
CA ASP A 48 5.18 -15.00 -12.25
C ASP A 48 4.82 -15.94 -11.07
N PHE A 49 5.15 -15.55 -9.83
CA PHE A 49 4.93 -16.38 -8.64
C PHE A 49 3.84 -15.83 -7.72
N HIS A 50 4.01 -14.62 -7.18
CA HIS A 50 3.02 -14.01 -6.29
C HIS A 50 2.99 -12.49 -6.44
N MET A 51 1.83 -12.00 -6.86
CA MET A 51 1.55 -10.57 -7.03
C MET A 51 0.32 -10.20 -6.20
N VAL A 52 0.38 -9.07 -5.52
CA VAL A 52 -0.74 -8.55 -4.71
C VAL A 52 -1.17 -7.20 -5.25
N LYS A 53 -2.48 -7.03 -5.46
CA LYS A 53 -3.06 -5.75 -5.89
C LYS A 53 -3.58 -4.99 -4.67
N THR A 54 -3.37 -3.68 -4.65
CA THR A 54 -4.06 -2.79 -3.72
C THR A 54 -5.50 -2.53 -4.17
N GLN A 55 -6.28 -1.92 -3.29
CA GLN A 55 -7.53 -1.27 -3.65
C GLN A 55 -7.29 -0.15 -4.67
N VAL A 56 -8.34 0.16 -5.42
CA VAL A 56 -8.36 1.31 -6.32
C VAL A 56 -8.62 2.56 -5.48
N ASP A 57 -7.82 3.60 -5.68
CA ASP A 57 -8.15 4.93 -5.16
C ASP A 57 -9.25 5.56 -6.02
N GLU A 58 -10.44 5.71 -5.42
CA GLU A 58 -11.63 6.25 -6.06
C GLU A 58 -11.66 7.79 -6.08
N HIS A 59 -10.87 8.47 -5.24
CA HIS A 59 -10.74 9.94 -5.30
C HIS A 59 -10.15 10.36 -6.65
N GLY A 60 -9.18 9.58 -7.11
CA GLY A 60 -8.52 9.72 -8.39
C GLY A 60 -7.63 10.95 -8.50
N GLY A 61 -7.03 11.11 -9.68
CA GLY A 61 -6.03 12.13 -9.96
C GLY A 61 -4.62 11.55 -10.02
N THR A 62 -3.61 12.39 -9.79
CA THR A 62 -2.19 12.03 -9.88
C THR A 62 -1.54 11.76 -8.53
N ASN A 63 -2.31 11.93 -7.44
CA ASN A 63 -1.84 11.79 -6.05
C ASN A 63 -2.65 10.72 -5.29
N PRO A 64 -2.62 9.44 -5.72
CA PRO A 64 -3.45 8.42 -5.10
C PRO A 64 -2.99 8.08 -3.68
N THR A 65 -3.94 7.72 -2.82
CA THR A 65 -3.67 7.20 -1.47
C THR A 65 -4.33 5.83 -1.33
N TRP A 66 -3.54 4.82 -0.97
CA TRP A 66 -4.02 3.45 -0.78
C TRP A 66 -4.04 3.04 0.68
N ASN A 67 -3.01 3.43 1.43
CA ASN A 67 -2.82 3.11 2.84
C ASN A 67 -3.14 1.64 3.17
N GLN A 68 -2.52 0.72 2.42
CA GLN A 68 -2.81 -0.70 2.49
C GLN A 68 -1.55 -1.52 2.70
N VAL A 69 -1.58 -2.39 3.72
CA VAL A 69 -0.55 -3.41 3.92
C VAL A 69 -0.80 -4.56 2.95
N VAL A 70 0.22 -4.93 2.20
CA VAL A 70 0.23 -6.09 1.31
C VAL A 70 1.31 -7.07 1.75
N MET A 71 1.04 -8.37 1.61
CA MET A 71 1.98 -9.43 1.96
C MET A 71 2.36 -10.20 0.69
N VAL A 72 3.63 -10.12 0.29
CA VAL A 72 4.16 -10.78 -0.89
C VAL A 72 4.97 -12.00 -0.48
N LYS A 73 4.91 -13.08 -1.28
CA LYS A 73 5.63 -14.32 -1.04
C LYS A 73 6.66 -14.50 -2.15
N PHE A 74 7.80 -15.07 -1.85
CA PHE A 74 8.88 -15.29 -2.81
C PHE A 74 9.79 -16.42 -2.32
N HIS A 75 10.59 -16.96 -3.22
CA HIS A 75 11.54 -18.01 -2.88
C HIS A 75 12.72 -17.44 -2.08
N ALA A 76 13.04 -18.03 -0.92
CA ALA A 76 14.11 -17.60 -0.02
C ALA A 76 15.46 -17.44 -0.75
N LYS A 77 15.75 -18.39 -1.66
CA LYS A 77 16.95 -18.41 -2.51
C LYS A 77 17.18 -17.11 -3.29
N LEU A 78 16.12 -16.37 -3.63
CA LEU A 78 16.22 -15.13 -4.39
C LEU A 78 16.84 -14.01 -3.54
N ALA A 79 16.39 -13.86 -2.29
CA ALA A 79 16.94 -12.85 -1.39
C ALA A 79 18.39 -13.14 -0.99
N GLU A 80 18.79 -14.41 -0.98
CA GLU A 80 20.15 -14.82 -0.58
C GLU A 80 21.17 -14.75 -1.72
N LYS A 81 20.74 -15.08 -2.96
CA LYS A 81 21.65 -15.24 -4.10
C LYS A 81 21.63 -14.09 -5.09
N ASP A 82 20.53 -13.33 -5.16
CA ASP A 82 20.35 -12.27 -6.13
C ASP A 82 20.36 -10.89 -5.46
N VAL A 83 21.48 -10.18 -5.66
CA VAL A 83 21.66 -8.80 -5.15
C VAL A 83 20.70 -7.79 -5.81
N LEU A 84 20.09 -8.14 -6.95
CA LEU A 84 19.12 -7.32 -7.66
C LEU A 84 17.67 -7.67 -7.30
N ALA A 85 17.46 -8.65 -6.40
CA ALA A 85 16.15 -8.99 -5.90
C ALA A 85 15.50 -7.77 -5.23
N ALA A 86 14.26 -7.48 -5.60
CA ALA A 86 13.60 -6.24 -5.23
C ALA A 86 12.11 -6.45 -5.03
N VAL A 87 11.52 -5.65 -4.13
CA VAL A 87 10.10 -5.36 -4.14
C VAL A 87 9.85 -4.40 -5.31
N ASN A 88 9.05 -4.85 -6.28
CA ASN A 88 8.60 -4.06 -7.40
C ASN A 88 7.17 -3.60 -7.14
N VAL A 89 6.90 -2.34 -7.45
CA VAL A 89 5.57 -1.74 -7.34
C VAL A 89 5.19 -1.15 -8.69
N ASP A 90 4.32 -1.83 -9.42
CA ASP A 90 3.76 -1.34 -10.67
C ASP A 90 2.44 -0.61 -10.40
N ILE A 91 2.32 0.65 -10.84
CA ILE A 91 1.14 1.48 -10.63
C ILE A 91 0.34 1.55 -11.93
N TYR A 92 -0.96 1.26 -11.84
CA TYR A 92 -1.87 1.26 -12.97
C TYR A 92 -3.04 2.22 -12.75
N ALA A 93 -3.45 2.88 -13.83
CA ALA A 93 -4.74 3.56 -13.91
C ALA A 93 -5.83 2.56 -14.30
N HIS A 94 -6.76 2.32 -13.39
CA HIS A 94 -7.96 1.55 -13.60
C HIS A 94 -8.78 2.14 -14.77
N GLY A 95 -9.42 1.27 -15.54
CA GLY A 95 -10.19 1.68 -16.70
C GLY A 95 -11.23 0.66 -17.09
N HIS A 96 -12.30 1.12 -17.73
CA HIS A 96 -13.41 0.25 -18.14
C HIS A 96 -13.01 -0.82 -19.17
N VAL A 97 -12.11 -0.49 -20.09
CA VAL A 97 -11.70 -1.40 -21.18
C VAL A 97 -10.31 -1.99 -20.94
N ARG A 98 -9.36 -1.14 -20.54
CA ARG A 98 -7.98 -1.55 -20.28
C ARG A 98 -7.34 -0.68 -19.21
N GLU A 99 -6.54 -1.35 -18.39
CA GLU A 99 -5.64 -0.75 -17.42
C GLU A 99 -4.44 -0.12 -18.14
N LYS A 100 -4.05 1.10 -17.73
CA LYS A 100 -2.91 1.81 -18.32
C LYS A 100 -1.79 1.91 -17.29
N PRO A 101 -0.53 1.56 -17.63
CA PRO A 101 0.58 1.73 -16.70
C PRO A 101 0.84 3.22 -16.46
N ALA A 102 0.85 3.62 -15.19
CA ALA A 102 1.14 4.98 -14.75
C ALA A 102 2.63 5.16 -14.41
N GLY A 103 3.27 4.10 -13.92
CA GLY A 103 4.70 4.05 -13.62
C GLY A 103 5.05 2.84 -12.76
N SER A 104 6.32 2.67 -12.45
CA SER A 104 6.84 1.58 -11.63
C SER A 104 7.92 2.10 -10.67
N ALA A 105 7.99 1.53 -9.48
CA ALA A 105 9.04 1.76 -8.51
C ALA A 105 9.68 0.44 -8.08
N ARG A 106 10.93 0.50 -7.60
CA ARG A 106 11.70 -0.67 -7.19
C ARG A 106 12.47 -0.37 -5.92
N VAL A 107 12.45 -1.31 -4.97
CA VAL A 107 13.17 -1.24 -3.69
C VAL A 107 13.92 -2.55 -3.50
N LEU A 108 15.23 -2.50 -3.34
CA LEU A 108 16.04 -3.72 -3.23
C LEU A 108 15.74 -4.44 -1.91
N LEU A 109 15.56 -5.76 -1.98
CA LEU A 109 15.37 -6.60 -0.79
C LEU A 109 16.60 -6.52 0.11
N CYS A 110 17.78 -6.46 -0.49
CA CYS A 110 19.01 -6.32 0.25
C CYS A 110 19.04 -5.04 1.08
N ASP A 111 18.38 -3.94 0.68
CA ASP A 111 18.35 -2.68 1.45
C ASP A 111 17.33 -2.71 2.60
N VAL A 112 16.19 -3.36 2.39
CA VAL A 112 15.09 -3.37 3.37
C VAL A 112 15.15 -4.53 4.36
N LEU A 113 15.86 -5.63 4.04
CA LEU A 113 16.01 -6.81 4.90
C LEU A 113 17.38 -6.89 5.59
N LYS A 114 18.17 -5.79 5.65
CA LYS A 114 19.46 -5.78 6.36
C LYS A 114 19.23 -5.92 7.87
N GLY A 115 19.36 -7.13 8.41
CA GLY A 115 19.62 -7.35 9.83
C GLY A 115 18.41 -7.34 10.77
N GLY A 116 17.19 -7.59 10.29
CA GLY A 116 16.06 -7.84 11.19
C GLY A 116 15.96 -9.31 11.54
N ASP A 117 16.71 -9.79 12.54
CA ASP A 117 16.41 -11.09 13.14
C ASP A 117 15.08 -10.94 13.91
N ALA A 118 14.09 -11.78 13.62
CA ALA A 118 12.75 -11.64 14.23
C ALA A 118 12.75 -11.79 15.76
N SER A 119 13.87 -12.32 16.29
CA SER A 119 14.19 -12.51 17.70
C SER A 119 14.65 -11.23 18.41
N ASP A 120 15.23 -10.26 17.71
CA ASP A 120 15.70 -8.99 18.29
C ASP A 120 15.31 -7.77 17.43
N PRO A 121 14.04 -7.33 17.54
CA PRO A 121 13.51 -6.23 16.73
C PRO A 121 13.96 -4.84 17.21
N VAL A 122 14.75 -4.73 18.29
CA VAL A 122 15.03 -3.45 18.95
C VAL A 122 16.02 -2.59 18.16
N ASP A 123 16.92 -3.22 17.39
CA ASP A 123 18.02 -2.53 16.70
C ASP A 123 17.72 -2.12 15.24
N ASN A 124 16.50 -2.37 14.74
CA ASN A 124 16.17 -2.04 13.36
C ASN A 124 14.77 -1.40 13.22
N PRO A 125 14.69 -0.06 13.13
CA PRO A 125 13.40 0.63 12.99
C PRO A 125 12.75 0.34 11.64
N ILE A 126 11.42 0.41 11.60
CA ILE A 126 10.64 0.30 10.34
C ILE A 126 11.14 1.37 9.36
N GLN A 127 11.45 0.94 8.14
CA GLN A 127 11.98 1.84 7.11
C GLN A 127 10.84 2.57 6.42
N CYS A 128 10.80 3.89 6.60
CA CYS A 128 9.90 4.79 5.87
C CYS A 128 10.58 5.27 4.60
N LEU A 129 10.09 4.84 3.43
CA LEU A 129 10.74 5.06 2.15
C LEU A 129 9.90 5.94 1.23
N THR A 130 10.54 6.92 0.60
CA THR A 130 10.00 7.68 -0.53
C THR A 130 10.86 7.37 -1.75
N VAL A 131 10.28 6.66 -2.72
CA VAL A 131 11.03 6.15 -3.88
C VAL A 131 10.53 6.75 -5.18
N GLN A 132 11.46 6.97 -6.11
CA GLN A 132 11.15 7.56 -7.41
C GLN A 132 10.31 6.60 -8.26
N VAL A 133 9.22 7.11 -8.81
CA VAL A 133 8.43 6.38 -9.81
C VAL A 133 8.99 6.64 -11.20
N TRP A 134 9.14 5.57 -11.98
CA TRP A 134 9.66 5.58 -13.34
C TRP A 134 8.55 5.28 -14.34
N ARG A 135 8.48 6.09 -15.41
CA ARG A 135 7.51 5.86 -16.48
C ARG A 135 7.96 4.73 -17.39
N SER A 136 7.02 4.19 -18.15
CA SER A 136 7.31 3.28 -19.28
C SER A 136 8.28 3.87 -20.32
N SER A 137 8.40 5.21 -20.38
CA SER A 137 9.38 5.91 -21.21
C SER A 137 10.79 5.96 -20.62
N GLY A 138 11.04 5.37 -19.43
CA GLY A 138 12.31 5.45 -18.71
C GLY A 138 12.62 6.80 -18.06
N ARG A 139 11.66 7.75 -18.07
CA ARG A 139 11.85 9.06 -17.42
C ARG A 139 11.26 9.02 -16.00
N PRO A 140 11.97 9.56 -14.99
CA PRO A 140 11.42 9.66 -13.64
C PRO A 140 10.26 10.66 -13.63
N GLN A 141 9.17 10.31 -12.95
CA GLN A 141 8.07 11.21 -12.65
C GLN A 141 7.23 10.67 -11.49
N GLY A 142 7.10 11.47 -10.44
CA GLY A 142 6.33 11.16 -9.25
C GLY A 142 7.11 10.38 -8.18
N LEU A 143 6.54 10.32 -6.98
CA LEU A 143 7.14 9.68 -5.81
C LEU A 143 6.17 8.68 -5.21
N LEU A 144 6.66 7.55 -4.71
CA LEU A 144 5.89 6.53 -4.01
C LEU A 144 6.34 6.48 -2.55
N ASN A 145 5.41 6.63 -1.63
CA ASN A 145 5.63 6.51 -0.18
C ASN A 145 5.20 5.11 0.28
N LEU A 146 6.11 4.40 0.93
CA LEU A 146 5.86 3.05 1.44
C LEU A 146 6.68 2.77 2.69
N TRP A 147 6.20 1.86 3.54
CA TRP A 147 6.97 1.38 4.69
C TRP A 147 7.28 -0.10 4.56
N VAL A 148 8.50 -0.48 4.96
CA VAL A 148 8.93 -1.88 5.01
C VAL A 148 9.49 -2.17 6.41
N PRO A 149 8.94 -3.16 7.12
CA PRO A 149 9.51 -3.64 8.36
C PRO A 149 10.78 -4.45 8.07
N PRO A 150 11.88 -4.23 8.80
CA PRO A 150 13.15 -4.88 8.51
C PRO A 150 13.15 -6.40 8.71
N THR A 151 12.26 -6.90 9.58
CA THR A 151 12.02 -8.33 9.80
C THR A 151 11.19 -8.97 8.68
N GLY A 152 10.72 -8.18 7.72
CA GLY A 152 9.79 -8.59 6.68
C GLY A 152 8.34 -8.70 7.16
N ARG A 153 8.04 -8.50 8.44
CA ARG A 153 6.66 -8.50 8.98
C ARG A 153 6.45 -7.37 9.97
N PHE A 154 5.30 -6.73 9.93
CA PHE A 154 4.95 -5.76 10.95
C PHE A 154 4.66 -6.49 12.26
N LEU A 155 5.57 -6.35 13.23
CA LEU A 155 5.46 -6.99 14.54
C LEU A 155 4.35 -6.39 15.42
N MET A 156 3.76 -5.27 15.02
CA MET A 156 2.60 -4.68 15.69
C MET A 156 1.32 -5.45 15.37
N ARG A 157 0.46 -5.63 16.38
CA ARG A 157 -0.86 -6.25 16.24
C ARG A 157 -1.60 -5.60 15.07
N ARG A 158 -2.00 -6.43 14.09
CA ARG A 158 -2.62 -6.10 12.79
C ARG A 158 -3.73 -5.03 12.84
N GLU A 159 -4.35 -4.84 13.99
CA GLU A 159 -5.38 -3.82 14.28
C GLU A 159 -4.82 -2.39 14.43
N SER A 160 -3.50 -2.20 14.60
CA SER A 160 -2.87 -0.89 14.83
C SER A 160 -2.35 -0.23 13.54
N LEU A 161 -2.24 -1.00 12.45
CA LEU A 161 -1.83 -0.51 11.13
C LEU A 161 -3.00 -0.20 10.21
N SER A 162 -4.21 -0.60 10.58
CA SER A 162 -5.40 0.11 10.11
C SER A 162 -5.38 1.46 10.79
N PHE A 163 -4.73 2.44 10.15
CA PHE A 163 -4.97 3.84 10.48
C PHE A 163 -6.48 4.03 10.47
N SER A 164 -7.01 4.29 11.66
CA SER A 164 -8.43 4.32 11.93
C SER A 164 -9.06 5.38 11.05
N VAL A 165 -9.84 4.98 10.03
CA VAL A 165 -10.78 5.85 9.31
C VAL A 165 -11.96 6.22 10.23
N LYS A 166 -11.70 6.39 11.53
CA LYS A 166 -12.69 6.71 12.56
C LYS A 166 -12.41 8.02 13.30
N GLU A 167 -11.36 8.76 12.96
CA GLU A 167 -11.14 10.08 13.58
C GLU A 167 -11.81 11.25 12.82
N VAL A 168 -12.52 11.01 11.71
CA VAL A 168 -13.34 12.06 11.05
C VAL A 168 -14.83 11.92 11.36
N ALA A 169 -15.27 10.79 11.92
CA ALA A 169 -16.68 10.56 12.22
C ALA A 169 -17.15 11.19 13.54
N ASP A 170 -16.21 11.54 14.43
CA ASP A 170 -16.56 12.07 15.75
C ASP A 170 -16.69 13.60 15.77
N GLU A 171 -16.13 14.33 14.81
CA GLU A 171 -16.33 15.79 14.71
C GLU A 171 -17.74 16.15 14.17
N GLU A 172 -18.29 15.37 13.23
CA GLU A 172 -19.64 15.62 12.68
C GLU A 172 -20.77 15.24 13.66
N MET A 173 -20.49 14.42 14.68
CA MET A 173 -21.47 14.03 15.70
C MET A 173 -21.59 15.06 16.83
N VAL A 174 -20.55 15.86 17.09
CA VAL A 174 -20.60 16.92 18.10
C VAL A 174 -21.43 18.10 17.59
N GLU A 175 -21.29 18.49 16.32
CA GLU A 175 -22.00 19.64 15.77
C GLU A 175 -23.52 19.41 15.66
N ARG A 176 -23.96 18.17 15.38
CA ARG A 176 -25.39 17.80 15.37
C ARG A 176 -26.01 17.75 16.77
N LYS A 177 -25.22 17.52 17.83
CA LYS A 177 -25.71 17.60 19.21
C LYS A 177 -25.85 19.05 19.70
N VAL A 178 -24.97 19.97 19.30
CA VAL A 178 -25.09 21.39 19.66
C VAL A 178 -26.32 22.05 19.02
N ALA A 179 -26.64 21.70 17.77
CA ALA A 179 -27.82 22.23 17.07
C ALA A 179 -29.16 21.81 17.71
N THR A 180 -29.19 20.67 18.41
CA THR A 180 -30.42 20.18 19.07
C THR A 180 -30.64 20.82 20.45
N PHE A 181 -29.59 21.32 21.10
CA PHE A 181 -29.68 21.92 22.44
C PHE A 181 -30.11 23.40 22.44
N LEU A 182 -30.10 24.09 21.29
CA LEU A 182 -30.48 25.51 21.18
C LEU A 182 -31.87 25.74 20.56
N GLY A 183 -32.62 24.69 20.24
CA GLY A 183 -33.92 24.79 19.54
C GLY A 183 -35.18 24.70 20.42
N GLY A 184 -35.05 24.61 21.74
CA GLY A 184 -36.18 24.34 22.65
C GLY A 184 -36.41 25.45 23.66
N GLY A 185 -37.19 26.48 23.32
CA GLY A 185 -37.54 27.53 24.27
C GLY A 185 -38.76 28.36 23.90
N GLY A 186 -39.92 28.00 24.46
CA GLY A 186 -40.91 28.98 24.92
C GLY A 186 -42.15 29.19 24.04
N ALA A 187 -43.14 28.31 24.19
CA ALA A 187 -44.53 28.72 24.03
C ALA A 187 -44.92 29.58 25.24
N VAL A 188 -45.15 30.88 25.03
CA VAL A 188 -45.80 31.75 26.04
C VAL A 188 -47.27 31.90 25.64
N VAL A 189 -48.10 31.38 26.53
CA VAL A 189 -49.55 31.53 26.60
C VAL A 189 -49.89 32.97 26.92
N GLU A 190 -50.70 33.63 26.09
CA GLU A 190 -51.37 34.89 26.45
C GLU A 190 -52.87 34.61 26.68
N ARG A 191 -53.30 34.72 27.95
CA ARG A 191 -54.71 34.65 28.34
C ARG A 191 -55.29 36.07 28.35
N ARG A 192 -56.53 36.16 27.84
CA ARG A 192 -57.53 37.24 27.92
C ARG A 192 -57.46 38.15 29.16
N VAL A 193 -57.71 39.44 28.94
CA VAL A 193 -58.80 40.30 29.49
C VAL A 193 -58.86 41.53 28.54
N ASP A 194 -59.96 42.12 28.06
CA ASP A 194 -61.38 42.20 28.43
C ASP A 194 -62.29 42.04 27.19
#